data_AF-A0A5B0KGD3-F1
#
_entry.id   AF-A0A5B0KGD3-F1
#
_cell.length_a   1.000
_cell.length_b   1.000
_cell.length_c   1.000
_cell.angle_alpha   90.00
_cell.angle_beta   90.00
_cell.angle_gamma   90.00
#
_symmetry.space_group_name_H-M   'P 1'
#
loop_
_entity.id
_entity.type
_entity.pdbx_description
1 polymer ?
#
loop_
_entity_poly.entity_id
_entity_poly.type
_entity_poly.pdbx_seq_one_letter_code
_entity_poly.pdbx_strand_id
1 'polypeptide(L)'
;MFVVDNRNELYDLSVGEANSYFANGLLVSNCRSGEILITKSWEEMQIASGELSSATRASMDGQVPAHTSYADWLTRQPYARQEQVLGVTRAMMLRDGKITVPEMFTDKGEFMTLDELRRVDASAFE
;
A
#
# COMPACT_ATOMS: atom_id res chain seq x y z
N MET A 1 3.82 16.50 -24.71
CA MET A 1 3.02 15.32 -25.13
C MET A 1 2.15 15.79 -26.27
N PHE A 2 2.21 15.14 -27.43
CA PHE A 2 1.40 15.56 -28.59
C PHE A 2 0.11 14.75 -28.66
N VAL A 3 -1.02 15.41 -28.89
CA VAL A 3 -2.32 14.76 -29.08
C VAL A 3 -2.92 15.24 -30.40
N VAL A 4 -3.47 14.31 -31.18
CA VAL A 4 -4.21 14.61 -32.41
C VAL A 4 -5.68 14.38 -32.15
N ASP A 5 -6.53 15.34 -32.50
CA ASP A 5 -7.98 15.20 -32.33
C ASP A 5 -8.63 14.42 -33.49
N ASN A 6 -9.95 14.22 -33.42
CA ASN A 6 -10.73 13.50 -34.44
C ASN A 6 -10.94 14.29 -35.74
N ARG A 7 -10.47 15.54 -35.80
CA ARG A 7 -10.42 16.38 -37.01
C ARG A 7 -9.01 16.43 -37.60
N ASN A 8 -8.09 15.62 -37.06
CA ASN A 8 -6.71 15.50 -37.50
C ASN A 8 -5.86 16.75 -37.20
N GLU A 9 -6.26 17.55 -36.22
CA GLU A 9 -5.48 18.69 -35.76
C GLU A 9 -4.50 18.26 -34.66
N LEU A 10 -3.23 18.68 -34.80
CA LEU A 10 -2.14 18.30 -33.90
C LEU A 10 -1.92 19.38 -32.84
N TYR A 11 -1.98 18.98 -31.57
CA TYR A 11 -1.78 19.85 -30.41
C TYR A 11 -0.55 19.42 -29.63
N ASP A 12 0.36 20.36 -29.38
CA ASP A 12 1.47 20.17 -28.45
C ASP A 12 1.02 20.53 -27.02
N LEU A 13 0.88 19.51 -26.17
CA LEU A 13 0.56 19.63 -24.76
C LEU A 13 1.81 19.44 -23.87
N SER A 14 3.02 19.62 -24.40
CA SER A 14 4.21 19.70 -23.55
C SER A 14 4.14 20.99 -22.71
N VAL A 15 4.17 20.83 -21.39
CA VAL A 15 4.00 21.93 -20.44
C VAL A 15 5.38 22.37 -19.95
N GLY A 16 5.74 23.63 -20.20
CA GLY A 16 6.83 24.32 -19.50
C GLY A 16 6.38 24.86 -18.13
N GLU A 17 6.76 26.10 -17.78
CA GLU A 17 6.49 26.72 -16.46
C GLU A 17 5.12 27.43 -16.31
N ALA A 18 4.29 27.50 -17.36
CA ALA A 18 3.03 28.23 -17.32
C ALA A 18 1.82 27.27 -17.40
N ASN A 19 0.97 27.32 -16.37
CA ASN A 19 -0.25 26.50 -16.23
C ASN A 19 -1.41 26.95 -17.14
N SER A 20 -1.15 27.50 -18.33
CA SER A 20 -2.18 27.96 -19.28
C SER A 20 -1.72 27.79 -20.74
N TYR A 21 -2.63 27.40 -21.62
CA TYR A 21 -2.42 27.30 -23.07
C TYR A 21 -3.59 27.93 -23.85
N PHE A 22 -3.39 28.28 -25.12
CA PHE A 22 -4.45 28.82 -25.97
C PHE A 22 -5.15 27.69 -26.75
N ALA A 23 -6.47 27.59 -26.62
CA ALA A 23 -7.32 26.71 -27.42
C ALA A 23 -8.32 27.56 -28.21
N ASN A 24 -8.27 27.52 -29.54
CA ASN A 24 -9.13 28.31 -30.43
C ASN A 24 -9.19 29.81 -30.10
N GLY A 25 -8.03 30.40 -29.75
CA GLY A 25 -7.93 31.84 -29.45
C GLY A 25 -8.40 32.24 -28.04
N LEU A 26 -8.85 31.30 -27.20
CA LEU A 26 -9.14 31.52 -25.79
C LEU A 26 -7.96 31.07 -24.91
N LEU A 27 -7.57 31.90 -23.94
CA LEU A 27 -6.61 31.53 -22.90
C LEU A 27 -7.28 30.57 -21.92
N VAL A 28 -6.86 29.31 -21.94
CA VAL A 28 -7.37 28.25 -21.05
C VAL A 28 -6.28 27.93 -20.04
N SER A 29 -6.54 28.22 -18.77
CA SER A 29 -5.71 27.65 -17.69
C SER A 29 -5.92 26.15 -17.64
N ASN A 30 -4.86 25.39 -17.36
CA ASN A 30 -4.81 23.93 -17.17
C ASN A 30 -5.69 23.51 -15.98
N CYS A 31 -6.99 23.78 -16.10
CA CYS A 31 -8.03 23.47 -15.16
C CYS A 31 -8.25 21.99 -15.32
N ARG A 32 -7.63 21.21 -14.43
CA ARG A 32 -7.94 19.81 -14.25
C ARG A 32 -9.36 19.74 -13.69
N SER A 33 -10.36 19.92 -14.54
CA SER A 33 -11.77 19.68 -14.19
C SER A 33 -11.87 18.20 -13.81
N GLY A 34 -12.26 17.94 -12.57
CA GLY A 34 -12.56 16.59 -12.09
C GLY A 34 -14.06 16.39 -12.07
N GLU A 35 -14.54 15.28 -12.62
CA GLU A 35 -15.91 14.82 -12.39
C GLU A 35 -15.92 13.95 -11.12
N ILE A 36 -16.68 14.36 -10.11
CA ILE A 36 -16.91 13.54 -8.92
C ILE A 36 -18.30 12.96 -9.05
N LEU A 37 -18.38 11.66 -9.29
CA LEU A 37 -19.65 10.95 -9.30
C LEU A 37 -20.20 10.92 -7.87
N ILE A 38 -21.39 11.50 -7.67
CA ILE A 38 -22.15 11.31 -6.44
C ILE A 38 -22.85 9.96 -6.56
N THR A 39 -22.39 8.99 -5.77
CA THR A 39 -22.97 7.65 -5.73
C THR A 39 -24.24 7.63 -4.88
N LYS A 40 -25.15 6.69 -5.17
CA LYS A 40 -26.31 6.43 -4.32
C LYS A 40 -25.86 6.07 -2.90
N SER A 41 -26.66 6.42 -1.91
CA SER A 41 -26.49 5.97 -0.54
C SER A 41 -26.69 4.45 -0.41
N TRP A 42 -26.15 3.86 0.67
CA TRP A 42 -26.36 2.44 0.99
C TRP A 42 -27.83 2.07 1.10
N GLU A 43 -28.65 2.97 1.66
CA GLU A 43 -30.11 2.81 1.79
C GLU A 43 -30.79 2.75 0.42
N GLU A 44 -30.43 3.65 -0.50
CA GLU A 44 -30.96 3.66 -1.88
C GLU A 44 -30.54 2.44 -2.70
N MET A 45 -29.45 1.77 -2.30
CA MET A 45 -29.00 0.50 -2.89
C MET A 45 -29.55 -0.73 -2.15
N GLN A 46 -30.34 -0.54 -1.09
CA GLN A 46 -30.90 -1.61 -0.25
C GLN A 46 -29.82 -2.52 0.37
N ILE A 47 -28.63 -1.98 0.64
CA ILE A 47 -27.54 -2.68 1.32
C ILE A 47 -27.64 -2.35 2.81
N ALA A 48 -27.75 -3.37 3.66
CA ALA A 48 -27.91 -3.15 5.09
C ALA A 48 -26.65 -2.55 5.71
N SER A 49 -26.83 -1.65 6.69
CA SER A 49 -25.71 -1.07 7.44
C SER A 49 -24.92 -2.19 8.13
N GLY A 50 -23.66 -2.36 7.74
CA GLY A 50 -22.80 -3.43 8.25
C GLY A 50 -22.83 -4.74 7.45
N GLU A 51 -23.58 -4.84 6.35
CA GLU A 51 -23.53 -6.00 5.43
C GLU A 51 -22.17 -6.11 4.73
N LEU A 52 -21.55 -4.95 4.42
CA LEU A 52 -20.15 -4.86 4.04
C LEU A 52 -19.29 -4.88 5.31
N SER A 53 -19.33 -5.99 6.04
CA SER A 53 -19.00 -6.09 7.47
C SER A 53 -17.52 -5.99 7.84
N SER A 54 -16.63 -5.66 6.92
CA SER A 54 -15.26 -5.21 7.27
C SER A 54 -14.62 -4.57 6.05
N ALA A 55 -13.90 -3.46 6.23
CA ALA A 55 -13.06 -2.95 5.17
C ALA A 55 -12.04 -4.04 4.82
N THR A 56 -12.02 -4.48 3.57
CA THR A 56 -11.00 -5.38 3.04
C THR A 56 -10.12 -4.62 2.06
N ARG A 57 -8.89 -5.07 1.89
CA ARG A 57 -7.95 -4.56 0.90
C ARG A 57 -7.65 -5.68 -0.10
N ALA A 58 -7.54 -5.31 -1.37
CA ALA A 58 -7.04 -6.22 -2.38
C ALA A 58 -5.57 -6.56 -2.08
N SER A 59 -5.21 -7.83 -2.16
CA SER A 59 -3.84 -8.34 -2.07
C SER A 59 -3.63 -9.40 -3.15
N MET A 60 -2.36 -9.73 -3.43
CA MET A 60 -1.97 -10.71 -4.45
C MET A 60 -2.59 -12.10 -4.19
N ASP A 61 -2.76 -12.47 -2.92
CA ASP A 61 -3.26 -13.78 -2.49
C ASP A 61 -4.78 -13.76 -2.16
N GLY A 62 -5.49 -12.69 -2.55
CA GLY A 62 -6.92 -12.49 -2.26
C GLY A 62 -7.19 -11.31 -1.34
N GLN A 63 -8.44 -11.15 -0.91
CA GLN A 63 -8.79 -10.06 -0.02
C GLN A 63 -8.23 -10.30 1.40
N VAL A 64 -7.61 -9.29 1.97
CA VAL A 64 -7.15 -9.28 3.38
C VAL A 64 -7.95 -8.26 4.18
N PRO A 65 -8.24 -8.51 5.47
CA PRO A 65 -8.84 -7.50 6.33
C PRO A 65 -7.98 -6.22 6.34
N ALA A 66 -8.61 -5.04 6.23
CA ALA A 66 -7.89 -3.77 6.13
C ALA A 66 -7.02 -3.47 7.36
N HIS A 67 -7.34 -4.06 8.50
CA HIS A 67 -6.62 -3.92 9.77
C HIS A 67 -5.50 -4.95 9.97
N THR A 68 -5.21 -5.79 8.97
CA THR A 68 -4.12 -6.77 9.06
C THR A 68 -2.79 -6.03 9.13
N SER A 69 -2.06 -6.19 10.24
CA SER A 69 -0.71 -5.63 10.36
C SER A 69 0.33 -6.48 9.61
N TYR A 70 1.51 -5.92 9.36
CA TYR A 70 2.62 -6.68 8.78
C TYR A 70 3.01 -7.90 9.63
N ALA A 71 3.04 -7.74 10.95
CA ALA A 71 3.33 -8.83 11.88
C ALA A 71 2.28 -9.94 11.77
N ASP A 72 0.99 -9.60 11.79
CA ASP A 72 -0.09 -10.57 11.65
C ASP A 72 -0.03 -11.30 10.30
N TRP A 73 0.25 -10.56 9.23
CA TRP A 73 0.39 -11.13 7.89
C TRP A 73 1.57 -12.11 7.84
N LEU A 74 2.75 -11.72 8.34
CA LEU A 74 3.97 -12.51 8.25
C LEU A 74 3.87 -13.80 9.07
N THR A 75 3.27 -13.73 10.25
CA THR A 75 3.12 -14.88 11.15
C THR A 75 2.21 -15.97 10.56
N ARG A 76 1.26 -15.58 9.69
CA ARG A 76 0.37 -16.50 8.95
C ARG A 76 1.00 -17.12 7.71
N GLN A 77 2.12 -16.59 7.23
CA GLN A 77 2.77 -17.11 6.01
C GLN A 77 3.36 -18.51 6.21
N PRO A 78 3.50 -19.31 5.14
CA PRO A 78 4.29 -20.53 5.18
C PRO A 78 5.74 -20.26 5.62
N TYR A 79 6.36 -21.22 6.30
CA TYR A 79 7.71 -21.06 6.85
C TYR A 79 8.74 -20.64 5.80
N ALA A 80 8.70 -21.24 4.61
CA ALA A 80 9.60 -20.87 3.51
C ALA A 80 9.51 -19.37 3.13
N ARG A 81 8.31 -18.76 3.24
CA ARG A 81 8.14 -17.33 3.00
C ARG A 81 8.62 -16.49 4.18
N GLN A 82 8.47 -16.98 5.40
CA GLN A 82 9.07 -16.34 6.58
C GLN A 82 10.60 -16.32 6.49
N GLU A 83 11.22 -17.42 6.07
CA GLU A 83 12.68 -17.50 5.84
C GLU A 83 13.14 -16.55 4.74
N GLN A 84 12.41 -16.45 3.62
CA GLN A 84 12.73 -15.51 2.55
C GLN A 84 12.74 -14.06 3.03
N VAL A 85 11.83 -13.71 3.95
CA VAL A 85 11.67 -12.34 4.45
C VAL A 85 12.65 -12.02 5.59
N LEU A 86 12.82 -12.93 6.55
CA LEU A 86 13.55 -12.67 7.81
C LEU A 86 14.96 -13.29 7.85
N GLY A 87 15.23 -14.25 6.96
CA GLY A 87 16.34 -15.19 7.07
C GLY A 87 16.02 -16.34 8.04
N VAL A 88 16.78 -17.44 7.90
CA VAL A 88 16.56 -18.72 8.59
C VAL A 88 16.47 -18.55 10.12
N THR A 89 17.45 -17.88 10.74
CA THR A 89 17.52 -17.77 12.21
C THR A 89 16.32 -17.04 12.80
N ARG A 90 15.93 -15.89 12.23
CA ARG A 90 14.79 -15.11 12.75
C ARG A 90 13.46 -15.77 12.44
N ALA A 91 13.32 -16.41 11.28
CA ALA A 91 12.13 -17.18 10.95
C ALA A 91 11.93 -18.35 11.93
N MET A 92 13.01 -19.04 12.32
CA MET A 92 12.97 -20.08 13.34
C MET A 92 12.53 -19.53 14.70
N MET A 93 13.18 -18.46 15.19
CA MET A 93 12.82 -17.84 16.48
C MET A 93 11.36 -17.34 16.51
N LEU A 94 10.89 -16.74 15.41
CA LEU A 94 9.49 -16.32 15.27
C LEU A 94 8.53 -17.51 15.33
N ARG A 95 8.89 -18.62 14.67
CA ARG A 95 8.07 -19.83 14.63
C ARG A 95 8.01 -20.54 15.98
N ASP A 96 9.13 -20.54 16.70
CA ASP A 96 9.25 -21.08 18.05
C ASP A 96 8.61 -20.18 19.11
N GLY A 97 8.11 -19.00 18.73
CA GLY A 97 7.48 -18.04 19.63
C GLY A 97 8.46 -17.36 20.59
N LYS A 98 9.77 -17.43 20.30
CA LYS A 98 10.84 -16.83 21.12
C LYS A 98 10.96 -15.32 20.91
N ILE A 99 10.47 -14.82 19.77
CA ILE A 99 10.49 -13.39 19.43
C ILE A 99 9.28 -13.04 18.56
N THR A 100 8.78 -11.82 18.68
CA THR A 100 7.75 -11.24 17.82
C THR A 100 8.35 -10.35 16.74
N VAL A 101 7.62 -10.11 15.66
CA VAL A 101 8.12 -9.28 14.54
C VAL A 101 8.52 -7.86 14.98
N PRO A 102 7.75 -7.12 15.82
CA PRO A 102 8.15 -5.78 16.25
C PRO A 102 9.46 -5.75 17.04
N GLU A 103 9.77 -6.79 17.81
CA GLU A 103 11.01 -6.88 18.61
C GLU A 103 12.26 -7.03 17.74
N MET A 104 12.12 -7.30 16.45
CA MET A 104 13.25 -7.35 15.51
C MET A 104 13.72 -5.97 15.05
N PHE A 105 13.02 -4.90 15.45
CA PHE A 105 13.30 -3.54 15.03
C PHE A 105 13.58 -2.63 16.22
N THR A 106 14.38 -1.60 16.00
CA THR A 106 14.57 -0.52 16.98
C THR A 106 13.32 0.35 17.10
N ASP A 107 13.29 1.23 18.10
CA ASP A 107 12.26 2.26 18.26
C ASP A 107 12.13 3.21 17.05
N LYS A 108 13.21 3.34 16.27
CA LYS A 108 13.25 4.09 15.00
C LYS A 108 12.79 3.25 13.80
N GLY A 109 12.47 1.98 13.98
CA GLY A 109 12.08 1.06 12.92
C GLY A 109 13.26 0.48 12.12
N GLU A 110 14.48 0.51 12.66
CA GLU A 110 15.66 -0.07 11.99
C GLU A 110 15.75 -1.57 12.28
N PHE A 111 16.00 -2.38 11.26
CA PHE A 111 16.07 -3.83 11.41
C PHE A 111 17.36 -4.25 12.11
N MET A 112 17.23 -4.85 13.30
CA MET A 112 18.37 -5.18 14.15
C MET A 112 19.12 -6.40 13.62
N THR A 113 20.45 -6.37 13.73
CA THR A 113 21.32 -7.52 13.44
C THR A 113 21.12 -8.64 14.48
N LEU A 114 21.56 -9.86 14.15
CA LEU A 114 21.44 -11.00 15.09
C LEU A 114 22.27 -10.77 16.36
N ASP A 115 23.40 -10.09 16.25
CA ASP A 115 24.25 -9.78 17.40
C ASP A 115 23.62 -8.71 18.30
N GLU A 116 22.94 -7.73 17.73
CA GLU A 116 22.16 -6.74 18.50
C GLU A 116 20.98 -7.41 19.20
N LEU A 117 20.24 -8.28 18.49
CA LEU A 117 19.15 -9.04 19.10
C LEU A 117 19.63 -9.91 20.27
N ARG A 118 20.76 -10.59 20.12
CA ARG A 118 21.34 -11.40 21.20
C ARG A 118 21.75 -10.58 22.41
N ARG A 119 22.12 -9.30 22.23
CA ARG A 119 22.43 -8.39 23.34
C ARG A 119 21.18 -7.92 24.09
N VAL A 120 20.06 -7.78 23.38
CA VAL A 120 18.78 -7.37 23.99
C VAL A 120 18.11 -8.54 24.70
N ASP A 121 18.03 -9.69 24.03
CA ASP A 121 17.48 -10.91 24.59
C ASP A 121 18.29 -12.13 24.11
N ALA A 122 19.19 -12.58 24.98
CA ALA A 122 19.99 -13.76 24.72
C ALA A 122 19.15 -15.06 24.80
N SER A 123 18.07 -15.06 25.59
CA SER A 123 17.24 -16.25 25.81
C SER A 123 16.48 -16.68 24.56
N ALA A 124 16.20 -15.74 23.66
CA ALA A 124 15.59 -16.05 22.36
C ALA A 124 16.47 -16.94 21.45
N PHE A 125 17.78 -17.05 21.74
CA PHE A 125 18.74 -17.84 20.96
C PHE A 125 19.06 -19.22 21.56
N GLU A 126 18.58 -19.53 22.76
CA GLU A 126 18.73 -20.84 23.43
C GLU A 126 17.54 -21.74 23.11
#